data_AF-A0A3M3JDG7-F1
#
_entry.id   AF-A0A3M3JDG7-F1
#
_cell.length_a   1.000
_cell.length_b   1.000
_cell.length_c   1.000
_cell.angle_alpha   90.00
_cell.angle_beta   90.00
_cell.angle_gamma   90.00
#
_symmetry.space_group_name_H-M   'P 1'
#
loop_
_entity.id
_entity.type
_entity.pdbx_description
1 polymer ?
#
loop_
_entity_poly.entity_id
_entity_poly.type
_entity_poly.pdbx_seq_one_letter_code
_entity_poly.pdbx_strand_id
1 'polypeptide(L)'
;MLVKILDADPEFVDSLKLATGASTGSKAYVYAAERHADLRAQIVDLHSQNAALRRRLELALRTIQGARSAAALLLDHTGQLDFPDN
;
A
#
# COMPACT_ATOMS: atom_id res chain seq x y z
N MET A 1 26.17 30.88 -3.19
CA MET A 1 26.34 31.07 -1.72
C MET A 1 26.02 29.74 -1.04
N LEU A 2 26.96 29.16 -0.29
CA LEU A 2 26.74 27.90 0.44
C LEU A 2 25.91 28.20 1.68
N VAL A 3 24.63 27.81 1.69
CA VAL A 3 23.84 27.76 2.92
C VAL A 3 24.47 26.70 3.80
N LYS A 4 25.20 27.11 4.84
CA LYS A 4 25.62 26.19 5.90
C LYS A 4 24.36 25.81 6.65
N ILE A 5 23.98 24.54 6.59
CA ILE A 5 22.97 24.00 7.49
C ILE A 5 23.70 23.82 8.81
N LEU A 6 23.69 24.87 9.63
CA LEU A 6 24.61 25.04 10.76
C LEU A 6 24.38 24.01 11.88
N ASP A 7 23.22 23.35 11.90
CA ASP A 7 22.81 22.39 12.94
C ASP A 7 22.47 21.00 12.40
N ALA A 8 22.93 20.64 11.19
CA ALA A 8 22.68 19.31 10.67
C ALA A 8 23.56 18.26 11.37
N ASP A 9 22.92 17.28 11.99
CA ASP A 9 23.58 16.10 12.55
C ASP A 9 24.47 15.42 11.49
N PRO A 10 25.79 15.27 11.74
CA PRO A 10 26.72 14.63 10.81
C PRO A 10 26.27 13.23 10.36
N GLU A 11 25.70 12.42 11.27
CA GLU A 11 25.23 11.07 10.93
C GLU A 11 24.06 11.12 9.95
N PHE A 12 23.13 12.07 10.17
CA PHE A 12 22.03 12.31 9.26
C PHE A 12 22.53 12.77 7.88
N VAL A 13 23.51 13.68 7.84
CA VAL A 13 24.07 14.16 6.57
C VAL A 13 24.74 13.04 5.78
N ASP A 14 25.44 12.13 6.44
CA ASP A 14 26.09 11.00 5.76
C ASP A 14 25.08 9.96 5.28
N SER A 15 24.04 9.65 6.06
CA SER A 15 22.94 8.81 5.59
C SER A 15 22.19 9.43 4.40
N LEU A 16 21.99 10.75 4.41
CA LEU A 16 21.35 11.48 3.31
C LEU A 16 22.21 11.48 2.05
N LYS A 17 23.54 11.64 2.16
CA LYS A 17 24.46 11.49 1.03
C LYS A 17 24.40 10.09 0.43
N LEU A 18 24.38 9.05 1.26
CA LEU A 18 24.25 7.66 0.81
C LEU A 18 22.92 7.43 0.09
N ALA A 19 21.81 7.91 0.66
CA ALA A 19 20.48 7.74 0.09
C ALA A 19 20.28 8.50 -1.24
N THR A 20 20.98 9.62 -1.42
CA THR A 20 20.85 10.48 -2.61
C THR A 20 21.97 10.28 -3.63
N GLY A 21 23.04 9.55 -3.29
CA GLY A 21 24.25 9.41 -4.10
C GLY A 21 25.08 10.70 -4.22
N ALA A 22 24.80 11.70 -3.38
CA ALA A 22 25.44 13.01 -3.47
C ALA A 22 26.78 13.05 -2.72
N SER A 23 27.80 13.69 -3.34
CA SER A 23 29.13 13.81 -2.73
C SER A 23 29.23 14.85 -1.61
N THR A 24 28.29 15.79 -1.53
CA THR A 24 28.25 16.84 -0.50
C THR A 24 26.87 16.91 0.15
N GLY A 25 26.84 17.26 1.44
CA GLY A 25 25.58 17.37 2.19
C GLY A 25 24.63 18.39 1.57
N SER A 26 25.13 19.55 1.14
CA SER A 26 24.33 20.58 0.47
C SER A 26 23.66 20.08 -0.82
N LYS A 27 24.34 19.27 -1.63
CA LYS A 27 23.73 18.64 -2.81
C LYS A 27 22.70 17.58 -2.41
N ALA A 28 22.98 16.81 -1.35
CA ALA A 28 22.05 15.81 -0.83
C ALA A 28 20.72 16.46 -0.36
N TYR A 29 20.80 17.59 0.34
CA TYR A 29 19.63 18.35 0.78
C TYR A 29 18.85 18.96 -0.38
N VAL A 30 19.53 19.53 -1.38
CA VAL A 30 18.86 20.07 -2.58
C VAL A 30 18.11 18.95 -3.31
N TYR A 31 18.78 17.82 -3.54
CA TYR A 31 18.17 16.65 -4.18
C TYR A 31 16.95 16.14 -3.40
N ALA A 32 17.06 16.05 -2.06
CA ALA A 32 15.97 15.64 -1.21
C ALA A 32 14.80 16.64 -1.26
N ALA A 33 15.07 17.94 -1.21
CA ALA A 33 14.06 18.99 -1.25
C ALA A 33 13.32 19.02 -2.60
N GLU A 34 14.04 18.88 -3.72
CA GLU A 34 13.46 18.83 -5.07
C GLU A 34 12.47 17.67 -5.22
N ARG A 35 12.79 16.51 -4.62
CA ARG A 35 11.97 15.29 -4.75
C ARG A 35 10.93 15.13 -3.65
N HIS A 36 11.01 15.92 -2.59
CA HIS A 36 10.16 15.74 -1.42
C HIS A 36 8.67 15.89 -1.75
N ALA A 37 8.30 16.91 -2.54
CA ALA A 37 6.92 17.15 -2.92
C ALA A 37 6.33 15.98 -3.71
N ASP A 38 7.08 15.50 -4.71
CA ASP A 38 6.67 14.38 -5.57
C ASP A 38 6.57 13.08 -4.79
N LEU A 39 7.57 12.75 -3.97
CA LEU A 39 7.56 11.55 -3.14
C LEU A 39 6.41 11.59 -2.13
N ARG A 40 6.13 12.75 -1.54
CA ARG A 40 4.99 12.92 -0.63
C ARG A 40 3.66 12.70 -1.36
N ALA A 41 3.51 13.23 -2.57
CA ALA A 41 2.32 13.00 -3.39
C ALA A 41 2.15 11.51 -3.74
N GLN A 42 3.24 10.84 -4.14
CA GLN A 42 3.25 9.40 -4.41
C GLN A 42 2.88 8.56 -3.19
N ILE A 43 3.38 8.91 -1.99
CA ILE A 43 3.02 8.20 -0.76
C ILE A 43 1.51 8.31 -0.49
N VAL A 44 0.95 9.52 -0.62
CA VAL A 44 -0.49 9.75 -0.42
C VAL A 44 -1.31 8.94 -1.42
N ASP A 45 -0.90 8.96 -2.69
CA ASP A 45 -1.57 8.21 -3.75
C ASP A 45 -1.47 6.69 -3.52
N LEU A 46 -0.28 6.16 -3.22
CA LEU A 46 -0.07 4.75 -2.90
C LEU A 46 -0.90 4.30 -1.69
N HIS A 47 -1.00 5.12 -0.65
CA HIS A 47 -1.88 4.84 0.49
C HIS A 47 -3.36 4.78 0.09
N SER A 48 -3.81 5.73 -0.74
CA SER A 48 -5.18 5.73 -1.29
C SER A 48 -5.47 4.47 -2.10
N GLN A 49 -4.56 4.10 -3.00
CA GLN A 49 -4.67 2.88 -3.81
C GLN A 49 -4.69 1.62 -2.94
N ASN A 50 -3.82 1.53 -1.93
CA ASN A 50 -3.77 0.38 -1.04
C ASN A 50 -5.08 0.23 -0.25
N ALA A 51 -5.63 1.35 0.26
CA ALA A 51 -6.92 1.36 0.95
C ALA A 51 -8.07 0.92 0.02
N ALA A 52 -8.08 1.40 -1.23
CA ALA A 52 -9.08 1.01 -2.23
C ALA A 52 -8.99 -0.48 -2.57
N LEU A 53 -7.78 -1.01 -2.78
CA LEU A 53 -7.55 -2.43 -3.08
C LEU A 53 -7.99 -3.33 -1.92
N ARG A 54 -7.67 -2.96 -0.67
CA ARG A 54 -8.12 -3.70 0.52
C ARG A 54 -9.64 -3.78 0.60
N ARG A 55 -10.34 -2.67 0.37
CA ARG A 55 -11.82 -2.65 0.35
C ARG A 55 -12.39 -3.54 -0.75
N ARG A 56 -11.81 -3.51 -1.96
CA ARG A 56 -12.23 -4.38 -3.07
C ARG A 56 -12.04 -5.85 -2.73
N LEU A 57 -10.90 -6.21 -2.12
CA LEU A 57 -10.61 -7.56 -1.69
C LEU A 57 -11.61 -8.04 -0.63
N GLU A 58 -11.88 -7.22 0.38
CA GLU A 58 -12.86 -7.53 1.42
C GLU A 58 -14.26 -7.78 0.84
N LEU A 59 -14.70 -6.92 -0.09
CA LEU A 59 -15.98 -7.08 -0.77
C LEU A 59 -16.01 -8.36 -1.61
N ALA A 60 -14.96 -8.65 -2.37
CA ALA A 60 -14.87 -9.87 -3.16
C ALA A 60 -14.93 -11.13 -2.29
N LEU A 61 -14.22 -11.14 -1.15
CA LEU A 61 -14.26 -12.25 -0.20
C LEU A 61 -15.67 -12.46 0.38
N ARG A 62 -16.37 -11.38 0.74
CA ARG A 62 -17.76 -11.45 1.21
C ARG A 62 -18.69 -12.01 0.14
N THR A 63 -18.55 -11.58 -1.11
CA THR A 63 -19.36 -12.08 -2.22
C THR A 63 -19.11 -13.57 -2.46
N ILE A 64 -17.85 -14.01 -2.47
CA ILE A 64 -17.50 -15.42 -2.63
C ILE A 64 -18.10 -16.26 -1.49
N GLN A 65 -18.03 -15.76 -0.25
CA GLN A 65 -18.59 -16.47 0.88
C GLN A 65 -20.11 -16.57 0.79
N GLY A 66 -20.80 -15.49 0.41
CA GLY A 66 -22.24 -15.50 0.18
C GLY A 66 -22.65 -16.47 -0.93
N ALA A 67 -21.90 -16.50 -2.04
CA ALA A 67 -22.12 -17.44 -3.13
C ALA A 67 -21.94 -18.89 -2.69
N ARG A 68 -20.91 -19.19 -1.88
CA ARG A 68 -20.69 -20.52 -1.30
C ARG A 68 -21.84 -20.94 -0.38
N SER A 69 -22.29 -20.05 0.50
CA SER A 69 -23.41 -20.35 1.39
C SER A 69 -24.71 -20.59 0.61
N ALA A 70 -25.00 -19.79 -0.42
CA ALA A 70 -26.17 -19.98 -1.26
C ALA A 70 -26.10 -21.30 -2.05
N ALA A 71 -24.93 -21.65 -2.60
CA ALA A 71 -24.72 -22.91 -3.29
C ALA A 71 -24.92 -24.12 -2.36
N ALA A 72 -24.45 -24.04 -1.11
CA ALA A 72 -24.69 -25.08 -0.11
C ALA A 72 -26.19 -25.27 0.20
N LEU A 73 -26.93 -24.16 0.40
CA LEU A 73 -28.38 -24.22 0.65
C LEU A 73 -29.15 -24.80 -0.55
N LEU A 74 -28.77 -24.42 -1.77
CA LEU A 74 -29.35 -24.99 -2.99
C LEU A 74 -29.07 -26.48 -3.08
N LEU A 75 -27.83 -26.90 -2.81
CA LEU A 75 -27.45 -28.32 -2.81
C LEU A 75 -28.27 -29.11 -1.78
N ASP A 76 -28.45 -28.58 -0.57
CA ASP A 76 -29.25 -29.22 0.48
C ASP A 76 -30.72 -29.36 0.04
N HIS A 77 -31.31 -28.35 -0.59
CA HIS A 77 -32.68 -28.41 -1.10
C HIS A 77 -32.84 -29.35 -2.31
N THR A 78 -31.88 -29.38 -3.22
CA THR A 78 -31.95 -30.25 -4.40
C THR A 78 -31.62 -31.71 -4.06
N GLY A 79 -30.70 -31.95 -3.11
CA GLY A 79 -30.29 -33.29 -2.70
C GLY A 79 -31.35 -34.02 -1.86
N GLN A 80 -32.25 -33.28 -1.19
CA GLN A 80 -33.40 -33.86 -0.48
C GLN A 80 -34.47 -34.47 -1.40
N LEU A 81 -34.51 -34.05 -2.67
CA LEU A 81 -35.45 -34.60 -3.66
C LEU A 81 -34.94 -35.89 -4.35
N ASP A 82 -33.66 -36.22 -4.18
CA ASP A 82 -33.02 -37.39 -4.82
C ASP A 82 -33.05 -38.66 -3.94
N PHE A 83 -33.64 -38.60 -2.74
CA PHE A 83 -34.01 -39.80 -1.98
C PHE A 83 -35.51 -40.09 -2.17
N PRO A 84 -35.92 -40.86 -3.17
CA PRO A 84 -37.19 -41.57 -3.09
C PRO A 84 -37.07 -42.60 -1.97
N ASP A 85 -37.84 -42.41 -0.90
CA ASP A 85 -38.05 -43.42 0.13
C ASP A 85 -38.40 -44.76 -0.53
N ASN A 86 -37.53 -45.76 -0.35
CA ASN A 86 -37.76 -47.19 -0.56
C ASN A 86 -37.01 -47.97 0.52
#